data_AF-A0A537JMM4-F1
#
_entry.id   AF-A0A537JMM4-F1
#
_cell.length_a   1.000
_cell.length_b   1.000
_cell.length_c   1.000
_cell.angle_alpha   90.00
_cell.angle_beta   90.00
_cell.angle_gamma   90.00
#
_symmetry.space_group_name_H-M   'P 1'
#
loop_
_entity.id
_entity.type
_entity.pdbx_description
1 polymer ?
#
loop_
_entity_poly.entity_id
_entity_poly.type
_entity_poly.pdbx_seq_one_letter_code
_entity_poly.pdbx_strand_id
1 'polypeptide(L)'
;MALSRIWSAFIIISVVVAAYHWLVQGNETIFNKMVVGKADDSYPYVMIGAHNGDTSAEAKSDFVTEIKPFGFVQKDSAIDAKYIITDDPNSDTIRALRKISPDVTVYTYGHVKAIGMRPVDGIFETCKSAVNISINLIGIMTLFMGFMSIAERAGGIRFLSRIIGPFFSKLFPGVPKGHPVMGQMMMNFSANLLGLDNAATPFGIRVMESLQELNPSKDRASDAQVMFLCLHASGFTLIPVTIIADRLALRAANPTDIFIPCMIATFVATIAAMTIVSLKQKINIFQPVIILWIGGISILIALLVYYISTLSTAGVQTFSGVLGNGILLLILFLIVLGGVYKKINIFAAFIDGAKGGFETAVRIIPYLVGLLVAISMLRSSGTFDAIIDSLKSLFAAIGVDTRFVD
;
A
#
# COMPACT_ATOMS: atom_id res chain seq x y z
N MET A 1 15.37 -0.66 -19.73
CA MET A 1 15.02 -2.01 -20.23
C MET A 1 14.26 -2.87 -19.22
N ALA A 2 14.70 -3.01 -17.96
CA ALA A 2 14.02 -3.89 -16.98
C ALA A 2 12.57 -3.50 -16.68
N LEU A 3 12.28 -2.21 -16.45
CA LEU A 3 10.93 -1.72 -16.20
C LEU A 3 9.98 -2.00 -17.38
N SER A 4 10.45 -1.81 -18.61
CA SER A 4 9.70 -2.14 -19.82
C SER A 4 9.35 -3.63 -19.89
N ARG A 5 10.27 -4.52 -19.50
CA ARG A 5 10.00 -5.98 -19.46
C ARG A 5 8.96 -6.33 -18.41
N ILE A 6 9.07 -5.79 -17.21
CA ILE A 6 8.11 -6.04 -16.12
C ILE A 6 6.73 -5.53 -16.52
N TRP A 7 6.65 -4.30 -17.04
CA TRP A 7 5.40 -3.69 -17.45
C TRP A 7 4.73 -4.47 -18.60
N SER A 8 5.51 -4.86 -19.61
CA SER A 8 5.02 -5.69 -20.71
C SER A 8 4.54 -7.05 -20.21
N ALA A 9 5.26 -7.67 -19.27
CA ALA A 9 4.86 -8.94 -18.69
C ALA A 9 3.51 -8.83 -17.95
N PHE A 10 3.29 -7.77 -17.17
CA PHE A 10 2.02 -7.59 -16.44
C PHE A 10 0.83 -7.48 -17.39
N ILE A 11 0.98 -6.73 -18.48
CA ILE A 11 -0.07 -6.54 -19.48
C ILE A 11 -0.30 -7.82 -20.27
N ILE A 12 0.77 -8.48 -20.75
CA ILE A 12 0.64 -9.71 -21.52
C ILE A 12 0.00 -10.81 -20.68
N ILE A 13 0.47 -11.01 -19.44
CA ILE A 13 -0.08 -12.02 -18.53
C ILE A 13 -1.56 -11.74 -18.26
N SER A 14 -1.91 -10.51 -17.90
CA SER A 14 -3.32 -10.17 -17.63
C SER A 14 -4.23 -10.38 -18.82
N VAL A 15 -3.80 -10.03 -20.04
CA VAL A 15 -4.58 -10.28 -21.26
C VAL A 15 -4.71 -11.77 -21.56
N VAL A 16 -3.64 -12.56 -21.36
CA VAL A 16 -3.68 -14.02 -21.56
C VAL A 16 -4.60 -14.70 -20.55
N VAL A 17 -4.52 -14.33 -19.27
CA VAL A 17 -5.39 -14.86 -18.22
C VAL A 17 -6.85 -14.48 -18.48
N ALA A 18 -7.11 -13.23 -18.85
CA ALA A 18 -8.46 -12.80 -19.23
C ALA A 18 -9.00 -13.55 -20.47
N ALA A 19 -8.15 -13.80 -21.47
CA ALA A 19 -8.52 -14.60 -22.64
C ALA A 19 -8.85 -16.05 -22.25
N TYR A 20 -8.13 -16.62 -21.28
CA TYR A 20 -8.46 -17.93 -20.72
C TYR A 20 -9.83 -17.93 -20.02
N HIS A 21 -10.10 -16.93 -19.16
CA HIS A 21 -11.41 -16.80 -18.52
C HIS A 21 -12.55 -16.61 -19.53
N TRP A 22 -12.28 -15.89 -20.62
CA TRP A 22 -13.27 -15.72 -21.69
C TRP A 22 -13.50 -17.00 -22.49
N LEU A 23 -12.44 -17.62 -23.03
CA LEU A 23 -12.54 -18.76 -23.95
C LEU A 23 -12.85 -20.09 -23.25
N VAL A 24 -12.34 -20.30 -22.04
CA VAL A 24 -12.43 -21.60 -21.34
C VAL A 24 -13.53 -21.59 -20.28
N GLN A 25 -13.70 -20.48 -19.56
CA GLN A 25 -14.69 -20.38 -18.47
C GLN A 25 -15.98 -19.66 -18.88
N GLY A 26 -16.03 -19.10 -20.09
CA GLY A 26 -17.23 -18.42 -20.62
C GLY A 26 -17.54 -17.09 -19.93
N ASN A 27 -16.54 -16.43 -19.32
CA ASN A 27 -16.75 -15.11 -18.72
C ASN A 27 -16.75 -14.01 -19.80
N GLU A 28 -17.91 -13.77 -20.41
CA GLU A 28 -18.08 -12.77 -21.49
C GLU A 28 -17.83 -11.33 -21.02
N THR A 29 -17.94 -11.08 -19.71
CA THR A 29 -17.82 -9.73 -19.15
C THR A 29 -16.39 -9.36 -18.74
N ILE A 30 -15.43 -10.28 -18.81
CA ILE A 30 -14.09 -10.09 -18.23
C ILE A 30 -13.37 -8.85 -18.77
N PHE A 31 -13.32 -8.68 -20.09
CA PHE A 31 -12.66 -7.52 -20.71
C PHE A 31 -13.37 -6.21 -20.38
N ASN A 32 -14.70 -6.23 -20.28
CA ASN A 32 -15.46 -5.06 -19.86
C ASN A 32 -15.11 -4.67 -18.42
N LYS A 33 -15.10 -5.64 -17.50
CA LYS A 33 -14.70 -5.43 -16.10
C LYS A 33 -13.27 -4.89 -15.99
N MET A 34 -12.33 -5.42 -16.77
CA MET A 34 -10.94 -4.93 -16.77
C MET A 34 -10.82 -3.46 -17.19
N VAL A 35 -11.67 -2.97 -18.08
CA VAL A 35 -11.56 -1.60 -18.62
C VAL A 35 -12.41 -0.60 -17.83
N VAL A 36 -13.69 -0.93 -17.62
CA VAL A 36 -14.71 -0.01 -17.05
C VAL A 36 -15.28 -0.47 -15.71
N GLY A 37 -14.91 -1.65 -15.21
CA GLY A 37 -15.42 -2.16 -13.94
C GLY A 37 -15.03 -1.29 -12.75
N LYS A 38 -15.81 -1.37 -11.69
CA LYS A 38 -15.60 -0.61 -10.45
C LYS A 38 -15.62 -1.50 -9.23
N ALA A 39 -14.88 -1.09 -8.20
CA ALA A 39 -14.86 -1.80 -6.92
C ALA A 39 -16.22 -1.79 -6.18
N ASP A 40 -17.07 -0.80 -6.47
CA ASP A 40 -18.41 -0.65 -5.90
C ASP A 40 -19.53 -1.23 -6.79
N ASP A 41 -19.18 -1.88 -7.91
CA ASP A 41 -20.16 -2.53 -8.77
C ASP A 41 -20.91 -3.64 -8.00
N SER A 42 -22.23 -3.61 -8.10
CA SER A 42 -23.11 -4.65 -7.55
C SER A 42 -23.81 -5.42 -8.66
N TYR A 43 -23.92 -6.73 -8.48
CA TYR A 43 -24.55 -7.65 -9.43
C TYR A 43 -25.88 -8.14 -8.81
N PRO A 44 -26.98 -7.39 -8.97
CA PRO A 44 -28.26 -7.77 -8.38
C PRO A 44 -28.79 -9.05 -9.02
N TYR A 45 -29.12 -10.04 -8.20
CA TYR A 45 -29.56 -11.35 -8.67
C TYR A 45 -30.76 -11.89 -7.91
N VAL A 46 -31.49 -12.80 -8.55
CA VAL A 46 -32.52 -13.63 -7.89
C VAL A 46 -32.16 -15.11 -8.07
N MET A 47 -32.45 -15.93 -7.05
CA MET A 47 -32.26 -17.38 -7.10
C MET A 47 -33.56 -18.08 -7.46
N ILE A 48 -33.50 -19.03 -8.39
CA ILE A 48 -34.65 -19.82 -8.83
C ILE A 48 -34.26 -21.28 -8.90
N GLY A 49 -35.05 -22.15 -8.28
CA GLY A 49 -34.78 -23.60 -8.24
C GLY A 49 -33.98 -24.05 -7.01
N ALA A 50 -33.35 -25.21 -7.11
CA ALA A 50 -32.61 -25.87 -6.03
C ALA A 50 -31.11 -25.63 -6.16
N HIS A 51 -30.40 -25.44 -5.05
CA HIS A 51 -28.94 -25.42 -5.06
C HIS A 51 -28.43 -26.83 -4.73
N ASN A 52 -27.67 -27.46 -5.65
CA ASN A 52 -27.22 -28.86 -5.51
C ASN A 52 -28.36 -29.88 -5.28
N GLY A 53 -29.54 -29.62 -5.85
CA GLY A 53 -30.73 -30.46 -5.63
C GLY A 53 -31.40 -30.27 -4.26
N ASP A 54 -30.90 -29.35 -3.44
CA ASP A 54 -31.50 -28.96 -2.17
C ASP A 54 -32.26 -27.63 -2.29
N THR A 55 -33.54 -27.65 -1.92
CA THR A 55 -34.41 -26.47 -1.87
C THR A 55 -34.42 -25.78 -0.50
N SER A 56 -33.69 -26.32 0.48
CA SER A 56 -33.60 -25.79 1.84
C SER A 56 -33.14 -24.33 1.87
N ALA A 57 -33.59 -23.60 2.89
CA ALA A 57 -33.14 -22.23 3.12
C ALA A 57 -31.64 -22.18 3.47
N GLU A 58 -31.11 -23.25 4.07
CA GLU A 58 -29.72 -23.38 4.48
C GLU A 58 -28.78 -23.47 3.26
N ALA A 59 -29.04 -24.38 2.32
CA ALA A 59 -28.24 -24.51 1.09
C ALA A 59 -28.24 -23.23 0.24
N LYS A 60 -29.35 -22.49 0.24
CA LYS A 60 -29.44 -21.17 -0.41
C LYS A 60 -28.63 -20.11 0.34
N SER A 61 -28.65 -20.11 1.67
CA SER A 61 -27.88 -19.18 2.50
C SER A 61 -26.37 -19.38 2.37
N ASP A 62 -25.93 -20.62 2.27
CA ASP A 62 -24.51 -20.95 2.08
C ASP A 62 -24.00 -20.42 0.74
N PHE A 63 -24.74 -20.65 -0.34
CA PHE A 63 -24.41 -20.11 -1.66
C PHE A 63 -24.39 -18.57 -1.66
N VAL A 64 -25.37 -17.92 -1.03
CA VAL A 64 -25.40 -16.45 -0.90
C VAL A 64 -24.14 -15.94 -0.21
N THR A 65 -23.72 -16.60 0.86
CA THR A 65 -22.51 -16.24 1.62
C THR A 65 -21.25 -16.39 0.78
N GLU A 66 -21.19 -17.44 -0.04
CA GLU A 66 -20.05 -17.76 -0.92
C GLU A 66 -19.88 -16.77 -2.07
N ILE A 67 -20.97 -16.29 -2.69
CA ILE A 67 -20.89 -15.36 -3.84
C ILE A 67 -20.94 -13.88 -3.45
N LYS A 68 -21.27 -13.56 -2.19
CA LYS A 68 -21.28 -12.18 -1.69
C LYS A 68 -19.94 -11.44 -1.90
N PRO A 69 -18.76 -12.05 -1.71
CA PRO A 69 -17.47 -11.40 -2.00
C PRO A 69 -17.28 -11.04 -3.49
N PHE A 70 -18.03 -11.66 -4.40
CA PHE A 70 -18.00 -11.36 -5.84
C PHE A 70 -18.92 -10.19 -6.23
N GLY A 71 -19.55 -9.52 -5.24
CA GLY A 71 -20.42 -8.35 -5.45
C GLY A 71 -21.87 -8.70 -5.81
N PHE A 72 -22.27 -9.98 -5.72
CA PHE A 72 -23.64 -10.40 -5.98
C PHE A 72 -24.56 -10.03 -4.81
N VAL A 73 -25.66 -9.33 -5.11
CA VAL A 73 -26.64 -8.86 -4.12
C VAL A 73 -27.99 -9.47 -4.42
N GLN A 74 -28.52 -10.26 -3.48
CA GLN A 74 -29.81 -10.92 -3.66
C GLN A 74 -30.95 -9.90 -3.67
N LYS A 75 -31.90 -10.09 -4.57
CA LYS A 75 -33.15 -9.34 -4.70
C LYS A 75 -34.35 -10.26 -4.56
N ASP A 76 -35.45 -9.70 -4.08
CA ASP A 76 -36.71 -10.43 -3.88
C ASP A 76 -37.50 -10.64 -5.18
N SER A 77 -37.24 -9.81 -6.19
CA SER A 77 -37.92 -9.81 -7.48
C SER A 77 -36.95 -9.96 -8.65
N ALA A 78 -37.37 -10.73 -9.66
CA ALA A 78 -36.65 -10.88 -10.92
C ALA A 78 -36.67 -9.62 -11.79
N ILE A 79 -37.57 -8.67 -11.52
CA ILE A 79 -37.63 -7.37 -12.22
C ILE A 79 -36.50 -6.46 -11.75
N ASP A 80 -36.15 -6.53 -10.47
CA ASP A 80 -35.09 -5.73 -9.87
C ASP A 80 -33.70 -6.40 -9.97
N ALA A 81 -33.64 -7.58 -10.61
CA ALA A 81 -32.45 -8.38 -10.79
C ALA A 81 -31.93 -8.28 -12.23
N LYS A 82 -30.62 -8.13 -12.38
CA LYS A 82 -29.93 -8.21 -13.67
C LYS A 82 -29.55 -9.66 -14.01
N TYR A 83 -29.37 -10.49 -12.98
CA TYR A 83 -28.98 -11.89 -13.10
C TYR A 83 -30.02 -12.82 -12.48
N ILE A 84 -30.29 -13.94 -13.12
CA ILE A 84 -31.02 -15.06 -12.51
C ILE A 84 -30.03 -16.21 -12.33
N ILE A 85 -29.95 -16.74 -11.11
CA ILE A 85 -29.12 -17.92 -10.81
C ILE A 85 -30.04 -19.12 -10.60
N THR A 86 -29.82 -20.18 -11.37
CA THR A 86 -30.71 -21.35 -11.37
C THR A 86 -29.97 -22.67 -11.58
N ASP A 87 -30.61 -23.78 -11.24
CA ASP A 87 -30.20 -25.14 -11.58
C ASP A 87 -30.62 -25.56 -12.99
N ASP A 88 -31.78 -25.07 -13.45
CA ASP A 88 -32.31 -25.34 -14.80
C ASP A 88 -32.59 -24.05 -15.60
N PRO A 89 -31.63 -23.64 -16.47
CA PRO A 89 -31.78 -22.48 -17.35
C PRO A 89 -32.93 -22.60 -18.37
N ASN A 90 -33.43 -23.81 -18.63
CA ASN A 90 -34.45 -24.07 -19.65
C ASN A 90 -35.85 -24.30 -19.06
N SER A 91 -35.99 -24.17 -17.73
CA SER A 91 -37.28 -24.32 -17.05
C SER A 91 -38.32 -23.32 -17.56
N ASP A 92 -39.59 -23.68 -17.45
CA ASP A 92 -40.70 -22.85 -17.94
C ASP A 92 -40.79 -21.52 -17.17
N THR A 93 -40.40 -21.51 -15.89
CA THR A 93 -40.27 -20.31 -15.06
C THR A 93 -39.25 -19.34 -15.64
N ILE A 94 -38.07 -19.81 -16.05
CA ILE A 94 -37.03 -18.95 -16.65
C ILE A 94 -37.48 -18.42 -18.01
N ARG A 95 -38.15 -19.25 -18.83
CA ARG A 95 -38.71 -18.81 -20.11
C ARG A 95 -39.80 -17.75 -19.95
N ALA A 96 -40.62 -17.84 -18.91
CA ALA A 96 -41.60 -16.81 -18.57
C ALA A 96 -40.91 -15.51 -18.12
N LEU A 97 -39.89 -15.60 -17.27
CA LEU A 97 -39.16 -14.44 -16.77
C LEU A 97 -38.39 -13.70 -17.85
N ARG A 98 -37.77 -14.40 -18.82
CA ARG A 98 -37.13 -13.77 -19.97
C ARG A 98 -38.09 -12.98 -20.86
N LYS A 99 -39.39 -13.33 -20.87
CA LYS A 99 -40.40 -12.54 -21.59
C LYS A 99 -40.74 -11.23 -20.85
N ILE A 100 -40.63 -11.22 -19.53
CA ILE A 100 -40.93 -10.06 -18.67
C ILE A 100 -39.73 -9.13 -18.57
N SER A 101 -38.52 -9.69 -18.48
CA SER A 101 -37.25 -8.97 -18.40
C SER A 101 -36.32 -9.49 -19.51
N PRO A 102 -36.37 -8.92 -20.73
CA PRO A 102 -35.58 -9.40 -21.87
C PRO A 102 -34.06 -9.30 -21.67
N ASP A 103 -33.61 -8.32 -20.88
CA ASP A 103 -32.19 -8.06 -20.63
C ASP A 103 -31.61 -8.89 -19.47
N VAL A 104 -32.39 -9.79 -18.89
CA VAL A 104 -31.96 -10.60 -17.74
C VAL A 104 -31.00 -11.71 -18.18
N THR A 105 -29.82 -11.74 -17.57
CA THR A 105 -28.82 -12.78 -17.85
C THR A 105 -29.05 -13.98 -16.94
N VAL A 106 -29.07 -15.19 -17.48
CA VAL A 106 -29.32 -16.42 -16.70
C VAL A 106 -28.01 -17.19 -16.56
N TYR A 107 -27.63 -17.46 -15.31
CA TYR A 107 -26.45 -18.25 -14.97
C TYR A 107 -26.83 -19.49 -14.16
N THR A 108 -26.00 -20.52 -14.25
CA THR A 108 -26.09 -21.66 -13.35
C THR A 108 -25.32 -21.39 -12.06
N TYR A 109 -25.69 -22.07 -10.97
CA TYR A 109 -24.93 -22.01 -9.71
C TYR A 109 -23.43 -22.30 -9.91
N GLY A 110 -23.10 -23.34 -10.69
CA GLY A 110 -21.72 -23.69 -11.02
C GLY A 110 -21.02 -22.63 -11.87
N HIS A 111 -21.73 -22.01 -12.81
CA HIS A 111 -21.16 -20.95 -13.65
C HIS A 111 -20.80 -19.71 -12.82
N VAL A 112 -21.66 -19.26 -11.90
CA VAL A 112 -21.37 -18.10 -11.03
C VAL A 112 -20.14 -18.34 -10.16
N LYS A 113 -19.94 -19.56 -9.66
CA LYS A 113 -18.71 -19.92 -8.93
C LYS A 113 -17.48 -19.89 -9.84
N ALA A 114 -17.61 -20.39 -11.07
CA ALA A 114 -16.51 -20.42 -12.02
C ALA A 114 -16.06 -19.04 -12.49
N ILE A 115 -16.99 -18.08 -12.63
CA ILE A 115 -16.69 -16.71 -13.08
C ILE A 115 -16.60 -15.69 -11.94
N GLY A 116 -16.75 -16.15 -10.69
CA GLY A 116 -16.81 -15.30 -9.51
C GLY A 116 -15.51 -14.56 -9.28
N MET A 117 -15.54 -13.23 -9.35
CA MET A 117 -14.38 -12.39 -9.14
C MET A 117 -14.76 -11.20 -8.28
N ARG A 118 -13.85 -10.79 -7.38
CA ARG A 118 -14.08 -9.61 -6.54
C ARG A 118 -14.20 -8.37 -7.43
N PRO A 119 -15.21 -7.51 -7.23
CA PRO A 119 -15.32 -6.27 -7.98
C PRO A 119 -14.10 -5.40 -7.66
N VAL A 120 -13.45 -4.90 -8.71
CA VAL A 120 -12.24 -4.08 -8.59
C VAL A 120 -12.25 -3.01 -9.67
N ASP A 121 -11.61 -1.89 -9.39
CA ASP A 121 -11.46 -0.82 -10.37
C ASP A 121 -10.67 -1.31 -11.58
N GLY A 122 -11.28 -1.16 -12.75
CA GLY A 122 -10.68 -1.33 -14.05
C GLY A 122 -9.76 -0.15 -14.41
N ILE A 123 -9.25 -0.17 -15.64
CA ILE A 123 -8.23 0.78 -16.12
C ILE A 123 -8.66 2.23 -15.92
N PHE A 124 -9.88 2.61 -16.32
CA PHE A 124 -10.28 4.03 -16.30
C PHE A 124 -10.50 4.60 -14.89
N GLU A 125 -11.13 3.85 -13.98
CA GLU A 125 -11.24 4.29 -12.58
C GLU A 125 -9.87 4.31 -11.91
N THR A 126 -9.01 3.33 -12.20
CA THR A 126 -7.63 3.31 -11.68
C THR A 126 -6.82 4.53 -12.14
N CYS A 127 -6.98 4.99 -13.38
CA CYS A 127 -6.37 6.24 -13.86
C CYS A 127 -6.81 7.45 -13.04
N LYS A 128 -8.10 7.58 -12.73
CA LYS A 128 -8.63 8.67 -11.90
C LYS A 128 -8.06 8.60 -10.49
N SER A 129 -8.06 7.41 -9.89
CA SER A 129 -7.49 7.17 -8.56
C SER A 129 -6.00 7.55 -8.51
N ALA A 130 -5.20 7.19 -9.52
CA ALA A 130 -3.79 7.55 -9.62
C ALA A 130 -3.56 9.07 -9.67
N VAL A 131 -4.38 9.79 -10.44
CA VAL A 131 -4.32 11.26 -10.53
C VAL A 131 -4.75 11.89 -9.21
N ASN A 132 -5.84 11.41 -8.60
CA ASN A 132 -6.33 11.91 -7.31
C ASN A 132 -5.29 11.75 -6.20
N ILE A 133 -4.59 10.61 -6.15
CA ILE A 133 -3.45 10.39 -5.24
C ILE A 133 -2.40 11.49 -5.45
N SER A 134 -2.03 11.76 -6.70
CA SER A 134 -1.02 12.78 -7.01
C SER A 134 -1.47 14.18 -6.64
N ILE A 135 -2.75 14.53 -6.88
CA ILE A 135 -3.33 15.82 -6.47
C ILE A 135 -3.26 15.99 -4.96
N ASN A 136 -3.62 14.96 -4.19
CA ASN A 136 -3.52 14.98 -2.72
C ASN A 136 -2.07 15.15 -2.25
N LEU A 137 -1.11 14.57 -2.98
CA LEU A 137 0.31 14.75 -2.69
C LEU A 137 0.81 16.18 -2.97
N ILE A 138 0.22 16.93 -3.92
CA ILE A 138 0.69 18.29 -4.24
C ILE A 138 0.78 19.17 -2.98
N GLY A 139 -0.30 19.27 -2.20
CA GLY A 139 -0.33 20.13 -1.02
C GLY A 139 0.69 19.72 0.04
N ILE A 140 0.76 18.41 0.30
CA ILE A 140 1.68 17.81 1.27
C ILE A 140 3.15 18.00 0.84
N MET A 141 3.48 17.72 -0.43
CA MET A 141 4.82 17.89 -0.96
C MET A 141 5.23 19.37 -0.96
N THR A 142 4.33 20.28 -1.34
CA THR A 142 4.57 21.72 -1.30
C THR A 142 4.95 22.18 0.11
N LEU A 143 4.20 21.74 1.11
CA LEU A 143 4.46 22.06 2.52
C LEU A 143 5.84 21.53 2.97
N PHE A 144 6.07 20.23 2.84
CA PHE A 144 7.28 19.60 3.37
C PHE A 144 8.54 20.02 2.63
N MET A 145 8.48 20.22 1.31
CA MET A 145 9.61 20.72 0.54
C MET A 145 9.91 22.19 0.84
N GLY A 146 8.90 23.00 1.15
CA GLY A 146 9.10 24.36 1.65
C GLY A 146 9.86 24.39 2.98
N PHE A 147 9.44 23.59 3.96
CA PHE A 147 10.17 23.47 5.23
C PHE A 147 11.55 22.84 5.07
N MET A 148 11.71 21.88 4.17
CA MET A 148 12.99 21.28 3.82
C MET A 148 13.99 22.34 3.34
N SER A 149 13.56 23.24 2.45
CA SER A 149 14.38 24.36 1.97
C SER A 149 14.78 25.33 3.09
N ILE A 150 13.86 25.64 4.02
CA ILE A 150 14.19 26.44 5.21
C ILE A 150 15.24 25.72 6.05
N ALA A 151 15.05 24.42 6.34
CA ALA A 151 15.97 23.63 7.14
C ALA A 151 17.36 23.50 6.51
N GLU A 152 17.44 23.37 5.18
CA GLU A 152 18.69 23.34 4.43
C GLU A 152 19.43 24.68 4.55
N ARG A 153 18.75 25.80 4.29
CA ARG A 153 19.34 27.16 4.36
C ARG A 153 19.71 27.56 5.79
N ALA A 154 18.94 27.13 6.79
CA ALA A 154 19.24 27.35 8.20
C ALA A 154 20.38 26.44 8.73
N GLY A 155 20.84 25.47 7.93
CA GLY A 155 21.87 24.51 8.31
C GLY A 155 21.39 23.39 9.24
N GLY A 156 20.07 23.25 9.45
CA GLY A 156 19.46 22.19 10.25
C GLY A 156 19.75 20.80 9.69
N ILE A 157 19.74 20.63 8.37
CA ILE A 157 20.10 19.36 7.72
C ILE A 157 21.55 18.97 7.98
N ARG A 158 22.45 19.96 7.96
CA ARG A 158 23.88 19.74 8.23
C ARG A 158 24.11 19.38 9.70
N PHE A 159 23.35 19.97 10.61
CA PHE A 159 23.36 19.62 12.03
C PHE A 159 22.90 18.17 12.24
N LEU A 160 21.74 17.79 11.70
CA LEU A 160 21.22 16.42 11.78
C LEU A 160 22.19 15.41 11.16
N SER A 161 22.76 15.73 9.99
CA SER A 161 23.76 14.88 9.32
C SER A 161 24.99 14.62 10.19
N ARG A 162 25.37 15.51 11.12
CA ARG A 162 26.50 15.29 12.03
C ARG A 162 26.15 14.32 13.15
N ILE A 163 24.93 14.38 13.68
CA ILE A 163 24.46 13.50 14.75
C ILE A 163 24.43 12.05 14.27
N ILE A 164 23.85 11.83 13.09
CA ILE A 164 23.60 10.49 12.54
C ILE A 164 24.69 10.01 11.56
N GLY A 165 25.62 10.90 11.20
CA GLY A 165 26.73 10.62 10.29
C GLY A 165 27.54 9.38 10.66
N PRO A 166 27.85 9.08 11.93
CA PRO A 166 28.58 7.87 12.30
C PRO A 166 27.86 6.59 11.89
N PHE A 167 26.53 6.51 12.06
CA PHE A 167 25.74 5.35 11.66
C PHE A 167 25.57 5.29 10.14
N PHE A 168 25.09 6.37 9.53
CA PHE A 168 24.77 6.39 8.11
C PHE A 168 25.99 6.30 7.20
N SER A 169 27.14 6.88 7.57
CA SER A 169 28.37 6.75 6.76
C SER A 169 28.89 5.32 6.68
N LYS A 170 28.48 4.47 7.63
CA LYS A 170 28.82 3.05 7.66
C LYS A 170 27.82 2.20 6.88
N LEU A 171 26.54 2.57 6.93
CA LEU A 171 25.47 1.88 6.22
C LEU A 171 25.33 2.30 4.75
N PHE A 172 25.78 3.52 4.42
CA PHE A 172 25.75 4.11 3.08
C PHE A 172 27.16 4.56 2.67
N PRO A 173 28.11 3.63 2.47
CA PRO A 173 29.51 3.97 2.20
C PRO A 173 29.73 4.75 0.89
N GLY A 174 28.81 4.63 -0.08
CA GLY A 174 28.86 5.34 -1.35
C GLY A 174 28.41 6.81 -1.29
N VAL A 175 27.92 7.29 -0.14
CA VAL A 175 27.46 8.67 0.02
C VAL A 175 28.58 9.52 0.63
N PRO A 176 28.96 10.67 0.02
CA PRO A 176 30.01 11.54 0.55
C PRO A 176 29.69 12.04 1.97
N LYS A 177 30.72 12.11 2.82
CA LYS A 177 30.58 12.60 4.20
C LYS A 177 30.08 14.05 4.20
N GLY A 178 29.04 14.32 5.00
CA GLY A 178 28.45 15.66 5.12
C GLY A 178 27.55 16.08 3.95
N HIS A 179 27.26 15.17 3.01
CA HIS A 179 26.28 15.42 1.95
C HIS A 179 24.87 15.60 2.55
N PRO A 180 24.07 16.59 2.08
CA PRO A 180 22.74 16.87 2.62
C PRO A 180 21.78 15.67 2.65
N VAL A 181 21.94 14.72 1.72
CA VAL A 181 21.11 13.51 1.61
C VAL A 181 21.05 12.68 2.90
N MET A 182 22.10 12.73 3.74
CA MET A 182 22.08 12.05 5.04
C MET A 182 21.00 12.62 5.95
N GLY A 183 20.88 13.95 6.02
CA GLY A 183 19.83 14.58 6.82
C GLY A 183 18.44 14.38 6.22
N GLN A 184 18.32 14.34 4.90
CA GLN A 184 17.07 13.98 4.20
C GLN A 184 16.61 12.55 4.53
N MET A 185 17.54 11.57 4.50
CA MET A 185 17.27 10.19 4.90
C MET A 185 16.80 10.12 6.35
N MET A 186 17.45 10.85 7.25
CA MET A 186 17.04 10.88 8.65
C MET A 186 15.60 11.38 8.80
N MET A 187 15.24 12.45 8.10
CA MET A 187 13.87 12.98 8.15
C MET A 187 12.84 11.99 7.63
N ASN A 188 13.12 11.34 6.50
CA ASN A 188 12.25 10.29 5.96
C ASN A 188 12.09 9.12 6.95
N PHE A 189 13.19 8.56 7.47
CA PHE A 189 13.12 7.45 8.44
C PHE A 189 12.41 7.86 9.73
N SER A 190 12.64 9.08 10.22
CA SER A 190 11.96 9.61 11.41
C SER A 190 10.46 9.78 11.17
N ALA A 191 10.06 10.25 10.00
CA ALA A 191 8.66 10.39 9.64
C ALA A 191 7.95 9.03 9.56
N ASN A 192 8.54 8.03 8.88
CA ASN A 192 8.00 6.67 8.86
C ASN A 192 7.95 6.05 10.27
N LEU A 193 9.01 6.23 11.07
CA LEU A 193 9.10 5.72 12.44
C LEU A 193 7.98 6.26 13.34
N LEU A 194 7.60 7.52 13.16
CA LEU A 194 6.55 8.18 13.93
C LEU A 194 5.14 7.99 13.34
N GLY A 195 4.99 7.22 12.25
CA GLY A 195 3.70 7.04 11.57
C GLY A 195 3.21 8.30 10.87
N LEU A 196 4.12 9.20 10.51
CA LEU A 196 3.86 10.44 9.78
C LEU A 196 4.03 10.20 8.27
N ASP A 197 3.29 9.23 7.73
CA ASP A 197 3.46 8.74 6.36
C ASP A 197 3.28 9.85 5.30
N ASN A 198 2.39 10.80 5.61
CA ASN A 198 2.19 12.02 4.82
C ASN A 198 3.47 12.86 4.69
N ALA A 199 4.31 12.89 5.72
CA ALA A 199 5.61 13.57 5.68
C ALA A 199 6.72 12.70 5.09
N ALA A 200 6.65 11.38 5.29
CA ALA A 200 7.71 10.47 4.85
C ALA A 200 7.85 10.45 3.33
N THR A 201 6.73 10.38 2.60
CA THR A 201 6.73 10.31 1.13
C THR A 201 7.49 11.45 0.44
N PRO A 202 7.21 12.75 0.71
CA PRO A 202 7.98 13.84 0.10
C PRO A 202 9.47 13.78 0.42
N PHE A 203 9.82 13.47 1.68
CA PHE A 203 11.23 13.32 2.05
C PHE A 203 11.88 12.13 1.34
N GLY A 204 11.16 11.03 1.17
CA GLY A 204 11.67 9.83 0.49
C GLY A 204 11.94 10.07 -0.99
N ILE A 205 11.05 10.78 -1.68
CA ILE A 205 11.27 11.18 -3.07
C ILE A 205 12.50 12.10 -3.16
N ARG A 206 12.62 13.08 -2.26
CA ARG A 206 13.78 13.97 -2.22
C ARG A 206 15.09 13.23 -1.95
N VAL A 207 15.08 12.21 -1.08
CA VAL A 207 16.24 11.33 -0.89
C VAL A 207 16.59 10.62 -2.19
N MET A 208 15.61 10.04 -2.88
CA MET A 208 15.84 9.33 -4.13
C MET A 208 16.41 10.23 -5.22
N GLU A 209 15.92 11.47 -5.33
CA GLU A 209 16.49 12.50 -6.21
C GLU A 209 17.95 12.79 -5.87
N SER A 210 18.25 13.10 -4.61
CA SER A 210 19.62 13.41 -4.17
C SER A 210 20.58 12.22 -4.32
N LEU A 211 20.11 10.99 -4.08
CA LEU A 211 20.92 9.80 -4.35
C LEU A 211 21.09 9.56 -5.84
N GLN A 212 20.10 9.91 -6.67
CA GLN A 212 20.17 9.81 -8.12
C GLN A 212 21.14 10.85 -8.70
N GLU A 213 21.30 12.04 -8.10
CA GLU A 213 22.33 13.01 -8.46
C GLU A 213 23.73 12.40 -8.29
N LEU A 214 23.97 11.74 -7.16
CA LEU A 214 25.24 11.05 -6.84
C LEU A 214 25.48 9.77 -7.67
N ASN A 215 24.44 9.22 -8.28
CA ASN A 215 24.51 7.96 -8.99
C ASN A 215 25.31 8.08 -10.30
N PRO A 216 26.42 7.34 -10.47
CA PRO A 216 27.19 7.34 -11.72
C PRO A 216 26.42 6.76 -12.91
N SER A 217 25.45 5.86 -12.68
CA SER A 217 24.68 5.19 -13.74
C SER A 217 23.20 5.55 -13.61
N LYS A 218 22.70 6.45 -14.44
CA LYS A 218 21.33 6.96 -14.31
C LYS A 218 20.25 5.89 -14.55
N ASP A 219 20.57 4.84 -15.31
CA ASP A 219 19.65 3.75 -15.65
C ASP A 219 19.68 2.56 -14.67
N ARG A 220 20.54 2.60 -13.65
CA ARG A 220 20.70 1.50 -12.68
C ARG A 220 20.69 2.08 -11.26
N ALA A 221 19.89 1.50 -10.37
CA ALA A 221 19.91 1.88 -8.97
C ALA A 221 21.30 1.66 -8.34
N SER A 222 21.79 2.69 -7.66
CA SER A 222 23.01 2.62 -6.84
C SER A 222 22.78 1.82 -5.55
N ASP A 223 23.86 1.34 -4.93
CA ASP A 223 23.78 0.61 -3.66
C ASP A 223 23.08 1.42 -2.56
N ALA A 224 23.32 2.73 -2.53
CA ALA A 224 22.65 3.63 -1.60
C ALA A 224 21.14 3.71 -1.84
N GLN A 225 20.70 3.77 -3.10
CA GLN A 225 19.27 3.75 -3.44
C GLN A 225 18.62 2.41 -3.07
N VAL A 226 19.30 1.28 -3.32
CA VAL A 226 18.80 -0.04 -2.95
C VAL A 226 18.66 -0.17 -1.43
N MET A 227 19.70 0.20 -0.67
CA MET A 227 19.65 0.15 0.79
C MET A 227 18.54 1.05 1.34
N PHE A 228 18.45 2.30 0.87
CA PHE A 228 17.40 3.22 1.29
C PHE A 228 16.00 2.68 0.96
N LEU A 229 15.79 2.17 -0.25
CA LEU A 229 14.50 1.59 -0.66
C LEU A 229 14.11 0.40 0.21
N CYS A 230 15.04 -0.54 0.47
CA CYS A 230 14.74 -1.72 1.27
C CYS A 230 14.41 -1.39 2.73
N LEU A 231 15.13 -0.44 3.33
CA LEU A 231 14.84 0.03 4.70
C LEU A 231 13.56 0.87 4.77
N HIS A 232 13.22 1.59 3.70
CA HIS A 232 11.96 2.32 3.63
C HIS A 232 10.78 1.35 3.44
N ALA A 233 10.94 0.33 2.60
CA ALA A 233 9.91 -0.65 2.29
C ALA A 233 9.62 -1.59 3.47
N SER A 234 10.56 -1.79 4.40
CA SER A 234 10.30 -2.53 5.63
C SER A 234 9.36 -1.80 6.60
N GLY A 235 9.08 -0.52 6.36
CA GLY A 235 7.97 0.21 6.97
C GLY A 235 8.03 0.24 8.50
N PHE A 236 9.21 0.41 9.08
CA PHE A 236 9.33 0.43 10.54
C PHE A 236 8.62 1.64 11.13
N THR A 237 7.51 1.36 11.82
CA THR A 237 6.67 2.33 12.50
C THR A 237 6.55 1.94 13.97
N LEU A 238 6.78 2.88 14.88
CA LEU A 238 6.70 2.61 16.33
C LEU A 238 5.28 2.31 16.75
N ILE A 239 4.31 3.10 16.27
CA ILE A 239 2.90 2.98 16.62
C ILE A 239 2.05 3.11 15.36
N PRO A 240 1.28 2.08 14.96
CA PRO A 240 0.44 2.10 13.76
C PRO A 240 -0.88 2.84 14.02
N VAL A 241 -0.79 4.15 14.28
CA VAL A 241 -1.94 4.99 14.71
C VAL A 241 -3.08 4.96 13.69
N THR A 242 -2.76 5.02 12.39
CA THR A 242 -3.72 4.94 11.29
C THR A 242 -4.53 3.64 11.32
N ILE A 243 -3.85 2.50 11.44
CA ILE A 243 -4.53 1.19 11.49
C ILE A 243 -5.35 1.03 12.79
N ILE A 244 -4.87 1.56 13.92
CA ILE A 244 -5.65 1.57 15.17
C ILE A 244 -6.93 2.41 15.01
N ALA A 245 -6.85 3.56 14.33
CA ALA A 245 -8.00 4.41 14.04
C ALA A 245 -9.01 3.72 13.12
N ASP A 246 -8.54 3.03 12.07
CA ASP A 246 -9.39 2.24 11.17
C ASP A 246 -10.08 1.11 11.93
N ARG A 247 -9.35 0.38 12.79
CA ARG A 247 -9.92 -0.67 13.65
C ARG A 247 -10.99 -0.12 14.59
N LEU A 248 -10.79 1.07 15.15
CA LEU A 248 -11.78 1.74 15.99
C LEU A 248 -13.03 2.14 15.17
N ALA A 249 -12.85 2.70 13.98
CA ALA A 249 -13.94 3.07 13.08
C ALA A 249 -14.77 1.85 12.64
N LEU A 250 -14.11 0.70 12.44
CA LEU A 250 -14.71 -0.59 12.11
C LEU A 250 -15.21 -1.35 13.36
N ARG A 251 -15.18 -0.74 14.55
CA ARG A 251 -15.66 -1.31 15.82
C ARG A 251 -14.98 -2.62 16.21
N ALA A 252 -13.68 -2.75 15.96
CA ALA A 252 -12.89 -3.88 16.45
C ALA A 252 -12.97 -3.99 17.97
N ALA A 253 -13.11 -5.21 18.49
CA ALA A 253 -13.23 -5.47 19.93
C ALA A 253 -12.03 -4.93 20.72
N ASN A 254 -10.82 -5.10 20.19
CA ASN A 254 -9.59 -4.53 20.72
C ASN A 254 -8.82 -3.84 19.59
N PRO A 255 -8.94 -2.52 19.40
CA PRO A 255 -8.26 -1.81 18.31
C PRO A 255 -6.73 -1.81 18.42
N THR A 256 -6.17 -1.93 19.65
CA THR A 256 -4.73 -1.80 19.94
C THR A 256 -3.98 -3.13 20.06
N ASP A 257 -4.65 -4.27 19.95
CA ASP A 257 -4.03 -5.61 20.04
C ASP A 257 -2.97 -5.86 18.96
N ILE A 258 -3.07 -5.17 17.82
CA ILE A 258 -2.09 -5.20 16.73
C ILE A 258 -0.78 -4.48 17.03
N PHE A 259 -0.72 -3.65 18.09
CA PHE A 259 0.40 -2.77 18.36
C PHE A 259 1.75 -3.51 18.46
N ILE A 260 1.85 -4.46 19.40
CA ILE A 260 3.09 -5.20 19.65
C ILE A 260 3.47 -6.08 18.43
N PRO A 261 2.54 -6.86 17.84
CA PRO A 261 2.83 -7.64 16.64
C PRO A 261 3.35 -6.79 15.46
N CYS A 262 2.70 -5.66 15.15
CA CYS A 262 3.13 -4.79 14.05
C CYS A 262 4.52 -4.23 14.27
N MET A 263 4.83 -3.76 15.48
CA MET A 263 6.14 -3.22 15.79
C MET A 263 7.23 -4.28 15.71
N ILE A 264 6.99 -5.50 16.24
CA ILE A 264 7.96 -6.61 16.13
C ILE A 264 8.16 -6.98 14.65
N ALA A 265 7.07 -7.16 13.90
CA ALA A 265 7.13 -7.57 12.50
C ALA A 265 7.92 -6.58 11.65
N THR A 266 7.64 -5.28 11.80
CA THR A 266 8.31 -4.22 11.02
C THR A 266 9.76 -3.99 11.48
N PHE A 267 10.07 -4.16 12.77
CA PHE A 267 11.45 -4.15 13.27
C PHE A 267 12.25 -5.32 12.68
N VAL A 268 11.72 -6.54 12.75
CA VAL A 268 12.35 -7.74 12.18
C VAL A 268 12.52 -7.59 10.66
N ALA A 269 11.50 -7.09 9.96
CA ALA A 269 11.59 -6.80 8.53
C ALA A 269 12.72 -5.81 8.21
N THR A 270 12.92 -4.79 9.05
CA THR A 270 13.98 -3.79 8.87
C THR A 270 15.36 -4.36 9.14
N ILE A 271 15.52 -5.18 10.20
CA ILE A 271 16.78 -5.89 10.45
C ILE A 271 17.09 -6.87 9.33
N ALA A 272 16.09 -7.61 8.84
CA ALA A 272 16.24 -8.53 7.72
C ALA A 272 16.65 -7.79 6.44
N ALA A 273 15.94 -6.71 6.08
CA ALA A 273 16.26 -5.87 4.93
C ALA A 273 17.69 -5.32 5.01
N MET A 274 18.06 -4.72 6.15
CA MET A 274 19.40 -4.21 6.40
C MET A 274 20.45 -5.32 6.26
N THR A 275 20.21 -6.49 6.85
CA THR A 275 21.15 -7.61 6.86
C THR A 275 21.34 -8.16 5.46
N ILE A 276 20.25 -8.47 4.75
CA ILE A 276 20.29 -9.04 3.40
C ILE A 276 21.02 -8.09 2.43
N VAL A 277 20.67 -6.80 2.45
CA VAL A 277 21.30 -5.82 1.58
C VAL A 277 22.77 -5.60 1.96
N SER A 278 23.08 -5.52 3.26
CA SER A 278 24.46 -5.36 3.73
C SER A 278 25.34 -6.55 3.35
N LEU A 279 24.83 -7.78 3.46
CA LEU A 279 25.55 -8.99 3.01
C LEU A 279 25.86 -8.91 1.50
N LYS A 280 24.88 -8.50 0.70
CA LYS A 280 25.06 -8.37 -0.76
C LYS A 280 26.01 -7.24 -1.15
N GLN A 281 25.97 -6.12 -0.43
CA GLN A 281 26.84 -4.95 -0.62
C GLN A 281 28.18 -5.06 0.13
N LYS A 282 28.42 -6.16 0.84
CA LYS A 282 29.63 -6.41 1.65
C LYS A 282 29.88 -5.37 2.74
N ILE A 283 28.80 -4.84 3.34
CA ILE A 283 28.85 -3.91 4.47
C ILE A 283 28.97 -4.73 5.76
N ASN A 284 29.95 -4.42 6.61
CA ASN A 284 30.11 -5.06 7.91
C ASN A 284 29.14 -4.45 8.95
N ILE A 285 28.01 -5.11 9.18
CA ILE A 285 27.01 -4.70 10.18
C ILE A 285 27.45 -4.97 11.63
N PHE A 286 28.44 -5.86 11.83
CA PHE A 286 28.94 -6.20 13.18
C PHE A 286 29.96 -5.20 13.71
N GLN A 287 30.20 -4.10 13.00
CA GLN A 287 31.06 -3.05 13.51
C GLN A 287 30.41 -2.36 14.73
N PRO A 288 31.20 -1.94 15.74
CA PRO A 288 30.67 -1.43 17.01
C PRO A 288 29.69 -0.27 16.84
N VAL A 289 29.92 0.62 15.87
CA VAL A 289 29.02 1.76 15.62
C VAL A 289 27.62 1.29 15.24
N ILE A 290 27.49 0.34 14.30
CA ILE A 290 26.18 -0.14 13.85
C ILE A 290 25.49 -0.90 15.00
N ILE A 291 26.21 -1.76 15.71
CA ILE A 291 25.67 -2.51 16.85
C ILE A 291 25.19 -1.56 17.95
N LEU A 292 25.97 -0.54 18.32
CA LEU A 292 25.60 0.41 19.38
C LEU A 292 24.35 1.21 19.01
N TRP A 293 24.21 1.63 17.74
CA TRP A 293 23.02 2.34 17.29
C TRP A 293 21.79 1.44 17.26
N ILE A 294 21.90 0.23 16.69
CA ILE A 294 20.79 -0.74 16.69
C ILE A 294 20.41 -1.08 18.13
N GLY A 295 21.38 -1.45 18.97
CA GLY A 295 21.14 -1.78 20.38
C GLY A 295 20.52 -0.63 21.16
N GLY A 296 21.00 0.60 20.97
CA GLY A 296 20.42 1.79 21.60
C GLY A 296 18.97 2.04 21.18
N ILE A 297 18.67 1.95 19.88
CA ILE A 297 17.31 2.07 19.35
C ILE A 297 16.43 0.93 19.89
N SER A 298 16.92 -0.31 19.90
CA SER A 298 16.19 -1.47 20.44
C SER A 298 15.85 -1.32 21.92
N ILE A 299 16.79 -0.80 22.74
CA ILE A 299 16.53 -0.52 24.16
C ILE A 299 15.47 0.57 24.31
N LEU A 300 15.58 1.66 23.54
CA LEU A 300 14.60 2.74 23.56
C LEU A 300 13.20 2.25 23.18
N ILE A 301 13.10 1.39 22.15
CA ILE A 301 11.85 0.77 21.74
C ILE A 301 11.31 -0.14 22.85
N ALA A 302 12.15 -0.98 23.46
CA ALA A 302 11.72 -1.87 24.54
C ALA A 302 11.17 -1.08 25.74
N LEU A 303 11.81 0.03 26.10
CA LEU A 303 11.34 0.94 27.15
C LEU A 303 10.01 1.62 26.76
N LEU A 304 9.88 2.04 25.49
CA LEU A 304 8.65 2.64 24.98
C LEU A 304 7.50 1.63 25.01
N VAL A 305 7.72 0.39 24.60
CA VAL A 305 6.74 -0.70 24.63
C VAL A 305 6.34 -1.01 26.06
N TYR A 306 7.31 -1.10 26.96
CA TYR A 306 7.06 -1.28 28.38
C TYR A 306 6.16 -0.17 28.91
N TYR A 307 6.48 1.10 28.64
CA TYR A 307 5.65 2.23 29.04
C TYR A 307 4.23 2.14 28.44
N ILE A 308 4.10 1.94 27.13
CA ILE A 308 2.80 1.86 26.44
C ILE A 308 1.96 0.69 26.97
N SER A 309 2.59 -0.44 27.34
CA SER A 309 1.89 -1.59 27.91
C SER A 309 1.27 -1.32 29.29
N THR A 310 1.68 -0.25 29.97
CA THR A 310 1.06 0.18 31.24
C THR A 310 -0.14 1.12 31.03
N LEU A 311 -0.39 1.58 29.81
CA LEU A 311 -1.47 2.50 29.48
C LEU A 311 -2.77 1.75 29.13
N SER A 312 -3.91 2.39 29.40
CA SER A 312 -5.21 1.94 28.87
C SER A 312 -5.31 2.20 27.37
N THR A 313 -6.28 1.59 26.68
CA THR A 313 -6.55 1.81 25.24
C THR A 313 -6.66 3.31 24.89
N ALA A 314 -7.37 4.08 25.71
CA ALA A 314 -7.49 5.54 25.54
C ALA A 314 -6.16 6.27 25.79
N GLY A 315 -5.36 5.79 26.76
CA GLY A 315 -4.03 6.31 27.04
C GLY A 315 -3.06 6.07 25.89
N VAL A 316 -3.07 4.88 25.28
CA VAL A 316 -2.27 4.57 24.09
C VAL A 316 -2.62 5.52 22.95
N GLN A 317 -3.91 5.71 22.65
CA GLN A 317 -4.33 6.58 21.55
C GLN A 317 -3.93 8.04 21.79
N THR A 318 -4.11 8.54 23.02
CA THR A 318 -3.74 9.91 23.40
C THR A 318 -2.23 10.11 23.31
N PHE A 319 -1.45 9.21 23.93
CA PHE A 319 0.02 9.30 23.91
C PHE A 319 0.55 9.25 22.48
N SER A 320 0.03 8.35 21.65
CA SER A 320 0.50 8.16 20.27
C SER A 320 0.16 9.36 19.39
N GLY A 321 -1.05 9.91 19.52
CA GLY A 321 -1.46 11.11 18.79
C GLY A 321 -0.63 12.34 19.17
N VAL A 322 -0.37 12.52 20.48
CA VAL A 322 0.48 13.61 20.98
C VAL A 322 1.93 13.42 20.55
N LEU A 323 2.47 12.20 20.63
CA LEU A 323 3.85 11.90 20.25
C LEU A 323 4.08 12.17 18.76
N GLY A 324 3.26 11.60 17.88
CA GLY A 324 3.41 11.76 16.42
C GLY A 324 3.21 13.21 15.96
N ASN A 325 2.02 13.77 16.22
CA ASN A 325 1.69 15.12 15.75
C ASN A 325 2.44 16.21 16.51
N GLY A 326 2.70 16.02 17.80
CA GLY A 326 3.47 16.95 18.61
C GLY A 326 4.92 17.03 18.19
N ILE A 327 5.57 15.89 17.89
CA ILE A 327 6.94 15.89 17.35
C ILE A 327 6.98 16.57 15.98
N LEU A 328 6.00 16.31 15.11
CA LEU A 328 5.91 16.99 13.81
C LEU A 328 5.86 18.51 13.97
N LEU A 329 4.91 19.02 14.76
CA LEU A 329 4.77 20.45 15.01
C LEU A 329 6.02 21.06 15.65
N LEU A 330 6.66 20.32 16.58
CA LEU A 330 7.92 20.73 17.18
C LEU A 330 9.04 20.84 16.13
N ILE A 331 9.16 19.88 15.20
CA ILE A 331 10.15 19.93 14.13
C ILE A 331 9.91 21.15 13.24
N LEU A 332 8.68 21.40 12.81
CA LEU A 332 8.34 22.56 11.99
C LEU A 332 8.67 23.87 12.74
N PHE A 333 8.32 23.95 14.02
CA PHE A 333 8.65 25.07 14.88
C PHE A 333 10.15 25.30 14.99
N LEU A 334 10.94 24.24 15.24
CA LEU A 334 12.40 24.31 15.32
C LEU A 334 13.05 24.72 13.99
N ILE A 335 12.48 24.31 12.84
CA ILE A 335 12.95 24.74 11.52
C ILE A 335 12.74 26.25 11.35
N VAL A 336 11.57 26.77 11.71
CA VAL A 336 11.28 28.21 11.65
C VAL A 336 12.17 28.98 12.61
N LEU A 337 12.30 28.53 13.87
CA LEU A 337 13.21 29.13 14.85
C LEU A 337 14.65 29.15 14.36
N GLY A 338 15.13 28.06 13.78
CA GLY A 338 16.45 27.99 13.16
C GLY A 338 16.61 29.00 12.02
N GLY A 339 15.57 29.16 11.21
CA GLY A 339 15.53 30.18 10.16
C GLY A 339 15.61 31.61 10.70
N VAL A 340 14.84 31.92 11.76
CA VAL A 340 14.87 33.22 12.45
C VAL A 340 16.26 33.47 13.04
N TYR A 341 16.81 32.48 13.76
CA TYR A 341 18.12 32.57 14.40
C TYR A 341 19.25 32.79 13.38
N LYS A 342 19.18 32.13 12.22
CA LYS A 342 20.13 32.31 11.12
C LYS A 342 19.84 33.51 10.22
N LYS A 343 18.78 34.28 10.51
CA LYS A 343 18.36 35.48 9.76
C LYS A 343 18.16 35.20 8.27
N ILE A 344 17.64 34.03 7.90
CA ILE A 344 17.30 33.73 6.51
C ILE A 344 15.90 34.27 6.17
N ASN A 345 15.66 34.59 4.90
CA ASN A 345 14.32 34.94 4.43
C ASN A 345 13.46 33.66 4.37
N ILE A 346 12.71 33.39 5.44
CA ILE A 346 11.93 32.17 5.64
C ILE A 346 10.87 32.00 4.56
N PHE A 347 10.12 33.07 4.24
CA PHE A 347 9.06 33.00 3.24
C PHE A 347 9.63 32.70 1.84
N ALA A 348 10.68 33.39 1.42
CA ALA A 348 11.32 33.12 0.13
C ALA A 348 11.89 31.70 0.08
N ALA A 349 12.58 31.25 1.14
CA ALA A 349 13.08 29.89 1.25
C ALA A 349 11.97 28.85 1.14
N PHE A 350 10.84 29.08 1.82
CA PHE A 350 9.66 28.23 1.76
C PHE A 350 9.11 28.15 0.35
N ILE A 351 8.87 29.28 -0.31
CA ILE A 351 8.32 29.32 -1.68
C ILE A 351 9.26 28.62 -2.68
N ASP A 352 10.56 28.82 -2.56
CA ASP A 352 11.54 28.15 -3.42
C ASP A 352 11.46 26.62 -3.28
N GLY A 353 11.36 26.10 -2.05
CA GLY A 353 11.21 24.66 -1.81
C GLY A 353 9.84 24.13 -2.23
N ALA A 354 8.78 24.89 -1.95
CA ALA A 354 7.40 24.57 -2.26
C ALA A 354 7.16 24.34 -3.77
N LYS A 355 7.78 25.17 -4.62
CA LYS A 355 7.73 25.00 -6.08
C LYS A 355 8.29 23.64 -6.54
N GLY A 356 9.42 23.22 -5.97
CA GLY A 356 10.00 21.91 -6.25
C GLY A 356 9.07 20.77 -5.82
N GLY A 357 8.41 20.90 -4.66
CA GLY A 357 7.40 19.93 -4.20
C GLY A 357 6.21 19.79 -5.15
N PHE A 358 5.69 20.92 -5.65
CA PHE A 358 4.63 20.93 -6.66
C PHE A 358 5.07 20.24 -7.96
N GLU A 359 6.25 20.60 -8.48
CA GLU A 359 6.79 20.02 -9.73
C GLU A 359 6.96 18.50 -9.60
N THR A 360 7.54 18.04 -8.49
CA THR A 360 7.73 16.61 -8.25
C THR A 360 6.39 15.87 -8.16
N ALA A 361 5.37 16.42 -7.49
CA ALA A 361 4.04 15.83 -7.41
C ALA A 361 3.35 15.69 -8.79
N VAL A 362 3.56 16.66 -9.69
CA VAL A 362 3.06 16.56 -11.07
C VAL A 362 3.88 15.55 -11.87
N ARG A 363 5.21 15.53 -11.70
CA ARG A 363 6.13 14.65 -12.43
C ARG A 363 5.90 13.17 -12.14
N ILE A 364 5.38 12.80 -10.97
CA ILE A 364 5.11 11.40 -10.61
C ILE A 364 3.81 10.85 -11.23
N ILE A 365 2.88 11.70 -11.69
CA ILE A 365 1.57 11.26 -12.23
C ILE A 365 1.71 10.18 -13.31
N PRO A 366 2.53 10.35 -14.36
CA PRO A 366 2.61 9.35 -15.43
C PRO A 366 3.09 7.98 -14.93
N TYR A 367 4.02 7.98 -13.96
CA TYR A 367 4.54 6.75 -13.37
C TYR A 367 3.49 6.05 -12.52
N LEU A 368 2.74 6.80 -11.69
CA LEU A 368 1.66 6.26 -10.88
C LEU A 368 0.54 5.69 -11.75
N VAL A 369 0.12 6.41 -12.79
CA VAL A 369 -0.89 5.92 -13.74
C VAL A 369 -0.42 4.63 -14.39
N GLY A 370 0.79 4.62 -14.97
CA GLY A 370 1.31 3.44 -15.67
C GLY A 370 1.46 2.20 -14.79
N LEU A 371 1.94 2.38 -13.55
CA LEU A 371 2.10 1.30 -12.57
C LEU A 371 0.75 0.78 -12.07
N LEU A 372 -0.14 1.66 -11.63
CA LEU A 372 -1.43 1.28 -11.05
C LEU A 372 -2.34 0.63 -12.09
N VAL A 373 -2.32 1.10 -13.34
CA VAL A 373 -3.05 0.46 -14.44
C VAL A 373 -2.55 -0.96 -14.67
N ALA A 374 -1.24 -1.19 -14.71
CA ALA A 374 -0.70 -2.53 -14.90
C ALA A 374 -1.09 -3.48 -13.75
N ILE A 375 -1.10 -2.98 -12.50
CA ILE A 375 -1.56 -3.73 -11.33
C ILE A 375 -3.08 -3.99 -11.41
N SER A 376 -3.87 -2.99 -11.79
CA SER A 376 -5.32 -3.12 -11.98
C SER A 376 -5.63 -4.20 -13.03
N MET A 377 -4.89 -4.27 -14.13
CA MET A 377 -5.06 -5.31 -15.15
C MET A 377 -4.77 -6.72 -14.59
N LEU A 378 -3.70 -6.90 -13.80
CA LEU A 378 -3.42 -8.19 -13.16
C LEU A 378 -4.52 -8.61 -12.17
N ARG A 379 -5.02 -7.65 -11.38
CA ARG A 379 -6.07 -7.88 -10.40
C ARG A 379 -7.41 -8.20 -11.07
N SER A 380 -7.84 -7.38 -12.03
CA SER A 380 -9.13 -7.52 -12.73
C SER A 380 -9.18 -8.69 -13.72
N SER A 381 -8.03 -9.17 -14.20
CA SER A 381 -7.94 -10.37 -15.04
C SER A 381 -8.07 -11.68 -14.26
N GLY A 382 -7.97 -11.66 -12.92
CA GLY A 382 -7.95 -12.88 -12.10
C GLY A 382 -6.56 -13.49 -11.92
N THR A 383 -5.51 -12.81 -12.41
CA THR A 383 -4.13 -13.30 -12.26
C THR A 383 -3.75 -13.43 -10.79
N PHE A 384 -4.17 -12.48 -9.94
CA PHE A 384 -3.89 -12.54 -8.51
C PHE A 384 -4.60 -13.70 -7.82
N ASP A 385 -5.87 -13.94 -8.16
CA ASP A 385 -6.62 -15.08 -7.62
C ASP A 385 -5.94 -16.40 -8.00
N ALA A 386 -5.52 -16.56 -9.26
CA ALA A 386 -4.77 -17.74 -9.71
C ALA A 386 -3.45 -17.96 -8.95
N ILE A 387 -2.71 -16.88 -8.65
CA ILE A 387 -1.48 -16.95 -7.86
C ILE A 387 -1.80 -17.33 -6.40
N ILE A 388 -2.80 -16.71 -5.80
CA ILE A 388 -3.23 -16.95 -4.42
C ILE A 388 -3.68 -18.42 -4.26
N ASP A 389 -4.51 -18.92 -5.17
CA ASP A 389 -4.99 -20.30 -5.17
C ASP A 389 -3.85 -21.32 -5.34
N SER A 390 -2.86 -20.98 -6.18
CA SER A 390 -1.65 -21.79 -6.35
C SER A 390 -0.82 -21.85 -5.07
N LEU A 391 -0.65 -20.72 -4.38
CA LEU A 391 0.03 -20.67 -3.09
C LEU A 391 -0.76 -21.45 -2.02
N LYS A 392 -2.08 -21.29 -1.99
CA LYS A 392 -2.96 -22.01 -1.06
C LYS A 392 -2.83 -23.52 -1.24
N SER A 393 -2.84 -23.99 -2.48
CA SER A 393 -2.66 -25.41 -2.82
C SER A 393 -1.28 -25.93 -2.39
N LEU A 394 -0.23 -25.12 -2.58
CA LEU A 394 1.13 -25.45 -2.14
C LEU A 394 1.22 -25.57 -0.62
N PHE A 395 0.67 -24.61 0.13
CA PHE A 395 0.69 -24.63 1.60
C PHE A 395 -0.18 -25.76 2.18
N ALA A 396 -1.35 -26.00 1.58
CA ALA A 396 -2.20 -27.13 1.93
C ALA A 396 -1.48 -28.47 1.73
N ALA A 397 -0.71 -28.61 0.63
CA ALA A 397 0.05 -29.83 0.34
C ALA A 397 1.16 -30.12 1.37
N ILE A 398 1.70 -29.09 2.04
CA ILE A 398 2.70 -29.24 3.12
C ILE A 398 2.07 -29.21 4.53
N GLY A 399 0.73 -29.27 4.63
CA GLY A 399 0.00 -29.32 5.90
C GLY A 399 0.02 -28.01 6.70
N VAL A 400 0.33 -26.89 6.06
CA VAL A 400 0.34 -25.56 6.68
C VAL A 400 -1.06 -24.96 6.60
N ASP A 401 -1.50 -24.32 7.68
CA ASP A 401 -2.74 -23.55 7.74
C ASP A 401 -2.76 -22.47 6.65
N THR A 402 -3.76 -22.50 5.77
CA THR A 402 -3.85 -21.60 4.61
C THR A 402 -4.51 -20.26 4.92
N ARG A 403 -5.00 -20.02 6.14
CA ARG A 403 -5.75 -18.79 6.48
C ARG A 403 -4.95 -17.49 6.30
N PHE A 404 -3.62 -17.56 6.26
CA PHE A 404 -2.78 -16.37 5.99
C PHE A 404 -2.67 -16.04 4.50
N VAL A 405 -3.11 -16.94 3.62
CA VAL A 405 -3.09 -16.80 2.16
C VAL A 405 -4.40 -16.20 1.64
N ASP A 406 -5.51 -16.41 2.37
CA ASP A 406 -6.85 -15.88 2.08
C ASP A 406 -6.96 -14.37 2.35
#